data_AF-A0A2N0NJD9-F1
#
_entry.id   AF-A0A2N0NJD9-F1
#
_cell.length_a   1.000
_cell.length_b   1.000
_cell.length_c   1.000
_cell.angle_alpha   90.00
_cell.angle_beta   90.00
_cell.angle_gamma   90.00
#
_symmetry.space_group_name_H-M   'P 1'
#
loop_
_entity.id
_entity.type
_entity.pdbx_description
1 polymer ?
#
loop_
_entity_poly.entity_id
_entity_poly.type
_entity_poly.pdbx_seq_one_letter_code
_entity_poly.pdbx_strand_id
1 'polypeptide(L)'
;FLKLCGINDYLLGTLQNHLHTEGLSERIHGNIGRIPMTDNRVFLNSEITFPLKQFLVQYSCIHGLPSPLRHRNDSNTFIYLPTDRTYTSVYKEYKDYYYTEHDESNQIISYYTFRRLWIEMMPYLKFQAPASDLCEICEGFKAKIKVAKSDADEHEKVQIQYENHQKLAKLERQHYNDNIEKSKNDLTIAHVCYDWAQNVFISYSPQQVGSIYFKSASSVHLFGVCKTEGGQNHQLNFVIGENELPKGTSKSANTTINMVYNSLQKFAQNGKKHLQITCDNCTGQNKNNLSLWFWSWLVMLNWYEDITVNFMIPGHTKFICDSFFGHIKKVYWKHKVNTINDVKNIINNSSNGNEAILYDNGINWNWYDFSAFFKNHFVPLPNITQFHHFRFSSEDIGKVYVSKESGGVESCYKLLKSDNFNKNSKPDLITTVSLTEERQNYLYSKI
;
A
#
# COMPACT_ATOMS: atom_id res chain seq x y z
N PHE A 1 34.52 -40.63 32.70
CA PHE A 1 33.17 -41.04 33.13
C PHE A 1 32.38 -39.87 33.72
N LEU A 2 32.77 -39.28 34.85
CA LEU A 2 32.00 -38.20 35.50
C LEU A 2 31.82 -36.91 34.65
N LYS A 3 32.83 -36.52 33.85
CA LYS A 3 32.69 -35.42 32.86
C LYS A 3 31.67 -35.72 31.75
N LEU A 4 31.52 -36.99 31.35
CA LEU A 4 30.51 -37.41 30.37
C LEU A 4 29.09 -37.39 30.97
N CYS A 5 28.96 -37.45 32.30
CA CYS A 5 27.72 -37.28 33.04
C CYS A 5 27.42 -35.81 33.39
N GLY A 6 28.14 -34.84 32.81
CA GLY A 6 27.90 -33.41 33.02
C GLY A 6 28.45 -32.84 34.33
N ILE A 7 29.24 -33.60 35.09
CA ILE A 7 29.87 -33.12 36.32
C ILE A 7 31.19 -32.44 35.97
N ASN A 8 31.23 -31.11 36.10
CA ASN A 8 32.43 -30.31 35.87
C ASN A 8 33.38 -30.35 37.08
N ASP A 9 34.63 -29.94 36.88
CA ASP A 9 35.69 -30.05 37.90
C ASP A 9 35.36 -29.23 39.17
N TYR A 10 34.63 -28.13 39.02
CA TYR A 10 34.15 -27.31 40.13
C TYR A 10 33.10 -28.03 40.99
N LEU A 11 32.11 -28.66 40.33
CA LEU A 11 31.07 -29.43 41.00
C LEU A 11 31.66 -30.66 41.70
N LEU A 12 32.63 -31.32 41.07
CA LEU A 12 33.33 -32.45 41.67
C LEU A 12 34.12 -32.02 42.92
N GLY A 13 34.87 -30.92 42.85
CA GLY A 13 35.61 -30.39 44.00
C GLY A 13 34.72 -29.97 45.16
N THR A 14 33.55 -29.39 44.87
CA THR A 14 32.59 -29.02 45.92
C THR A 14 31.90 -30.22 46.55
N LEU A 15 31.63 -31.29 45.80
CA LEU A 15 31.10 -32.55 46.35
C LEU A 15 32.13 -33.28 47.22
N GLN A 16 33.41 -33.28 46.81
CA GLN A 16 34.50 -33.86 47.60
C GLN A 16 34.69 -33.11 48.92
N ASN A 17 34.66 -31.78 48.90
CA ASN A 17 34.76 -30.98 50.12
C ASN A 17 33.57 -31.23 51.05
N HIS A 18 32.33 -31.25 50.53
CA HIS A 18 31.14 -31.55 51.34
C HIS A 18 31.21 -32.92 51.99
N LEU A 19 31.61 -33.95 51.23
CA LEU A 19 31.79 -35.29 51.78
C LEU A 19 32.84 -35.31 52.89
N HIS A 20 33.90 -34.49 52.77
CA HIS A 20 34.96 -34.45 53.76
C HIS A 20 34.56 -33.69 55.03
N THR A 21 33.75 -32.63 54.92
CA THR A 21 33.35 -31.78 56.04
C THR A 21 32.06 -32.22 56.72
N GLU A 22 31.10 -32.75 55.96
CA GLU A 22 29.75 -33.07 56.45
C GLU A 22 29.33 -34.53 56.20
N GLY A 23 30.21 -35.35 55.64
CA GLY A 23 29.96 -36.78 55.40
C GLY A 23 28.91 -37.04 54.32
N LEU A 24 28.21 -38.17 54.41
CA LEU A 24 27.15 -38.58 53.49
C LEU A 24 25.79 -37.89 53.79
N SER A 25 25.83 -36.67 54.29
CA SER A 25 24.63 -35.87 54.55
C SER A 25 24.13 -35.19 53.27
N GLU A 26 22.81 -34.99 53.20
CA GLU A 26 22.19 -34.34 52.04
C GLU A 26 22.63 -32.88 51.93
N ARG A 27 23.15 -32.52 50.75
CA ARG A 27 23.66 -31.17 50.51
C ARG A 27 22.52 -30.21 50.19
N ILE A 28 22.18 -29.35 51.14
CA ILE A 28 21.15 -28.33 50.97
C ILE A 28 21.76 -27.12 50.23
N HIS A 29 21.50 -27.00 48.92
CA HIS A 29 21.96 -25.85 48.15
C HIS A 29 21.16 -24.60 48.56
N GLY A 30 21.82 -23.46 48.76
CA GLY A 30 21.20 -22.18 49.16
C GLY A 30 20.23 -21.55 48.17
N ASN A 31 19.72 -22.30 47.19
CA ASN A 31 18.67 -21.88 46.26
C ASN A 31 17.30 -22.42 46.71
N ILE A 32 17.01 -22.23 48.01
CA ILE A 32 15.74 -22.62 48.61
C ILE A 32 14.68 -21.64 48.08
N GLY A 33 13.92 -22.05 47.07
CA GLY A 33 12.82 -21.28 46.49
C GLY A 33 12.87 -21.05 44.98
N ARG A 34 13.86 -21.56 44.23
CA ARG A 34 13.85 -21.52 42.76
C ARG A 34 14.07 -22.90 42.12
N ILE A 35 13.04 -23.35 41.39
CA ILE A 35 13.00 -24.62 40.66
C ILE A 35 14.01 -24.59 39.49
N PRO A 36 14.75 -25.69 39.21
CA PRO A 36 15.70 -25.77 38.10
C PRO A 36 15.04 -25.53 36.73
N MET A 37 15.74 -24.82 35.83
CA MET A 37 15.24 -24.47 34.48
C MET A 37 14.92 -25.67 33.57
N THR A 38 15.34 -26.89 33.92
CA THR A 38 15.16 -28.10 33.11
C THR A 38 13.81 -28.80 33.32
N ASP A 39 13.10 -28.55 34.42
CA ASP A 39 11.77 -29.16 34.71
C ASP A 39 10.57 -28.39 34.10
N ASN A 40 10.83 -27.27 33.42
CA ASN A 40 9.82 -26.36 32.89
C ASN A 40 9.00 -26.88 31.68
N ARG A 41 9.08 -28.17 31.32
CA ARG A 41 8.31 -28.71 30.18
C ARG A 41 7.01 -29.41 30.57
N VAL A 42 6.75 -29.73 31.84
CA VAL A 42 5.64 -30.65 32.18
C VAL A 42 4.62 -30.11 33.21
N PHE A 43 4.90 -29.04 33.95
CA PHE A 43 3.89 -28.45 34.85
C PHE A 43 3.69 -26.95 34.57
N LEU A 44 2.85 -26.65 33.58
CA LEU A 44 2.13 -25.38 33.56
C LEU A 44 1.24 -25.35 34.82
N ASN A 45 1.65 -24.61 35.85
CA ASN A 45 0.84 -24.49 37.07
C ASN A 45 -0.55 -23.95 36.69
N SER A 46 -1.59 -24.78 36.86
CA SER A 46 -2.99 -24.43 36.57
C SER A 46 -3.44 -23.20 37.35
N GLU A 47 -2.91 -23.01 38.56
CA GLU A 47 -3.22 -21.88 39.43
C GLU A 47 -2.70 -20.54 38.88
N ILE A 48 -1.68 -20.56 38.03
CA ILE A 48 -1.12 -19.35 37.40
C ILE A 48 -1.73 -19.13 36.01
N THR A 49 -1.88 -20.21 35.25
CA THR A 49 -2.33 -20.14 33.86
C THR A 49 -3.83 -19.83 33.76
N PHE A 50 -4.65 -20.33 34.68
CA PHE A 50 -6.09 -20.11 34.66
C PHE A 50 -6.46 -18.63 34.89
N PRO A 51 -5.96 -17.94 35.94
CA PRO A 51 -6.27 -16.51 36.16
C PRO A 51 -5.74 -15.62 35.04
N LEU A 52 -4.52 -15.89 34.54
CA LEU A 52 -3.97 -15.15 33.40
C LEU A 52 -4.83 -15.30 32.14
N LYS A 53 -5.34 -16.51 31.87
CA LYS A 53 -6.24 -16.75 30.74
C LYS A 53 -7.54 -15.95 30.89
N GLN A 54 -8.13 -15.98 32.09
CA GLN A 54 -9.37 -15.23 32.36
C GLN A 54 -9.17 -13.73 32.15
N PHE A 55 -8.07 -13.17 32.69
CA PHE A 55 -7.71 -11.78 32.46
C PHE A 55 -7.58 -11.47 30.96
N LEU A 56 -6.82 -12.27 30.20
CA LEU A 56 -6.61 -12.00 28.77
C LEU A 56 -7.89 -12.14 27.93
N VAL A 57 -8.79 -13.07 28.30
CA VAL A 57 -10.12 -13.19 27.67
C VAL A 57 -10.96 -11.96 27.95
N GLN A 58 -11.05 -11.52 29.21
CA GLN A 58 -11.79 -10.32 29.57
C GLN A 58 -11.18 -9.06 28.92
N TYR A 59 -9.87 -8.93 28.93
CA TYR A 59 -9.14 -7.86 28.26
C TYR A 59 -9.44 -7.82 26.76
N SER A 60 -9.55 -9.00 26.12
CA SER A 60 -9.94 -9.13 24.72
C SER A 60 -11.41 -8.79 24.47
N CYS A 61 -12.31 -9.01 25.43
CA CYS A 61 -13.72 -8.59 25.30
C CYS A 61 -13.87 -7.07 25.40
N ILE A 62 -13.06 -6.42 26.24
CA ILE A 62 -13.14 -4.97 26.49
C ILE A 62 -12.43 -4.17 25.39
N HIS A 63 -11.23 -4.60 25.01
CA HIS A 63 -10.35 -3.86 24.10
C HIS A 63 -10.22 -4.51 22.72
N GLY A 64 -10.73 -5.73 22.54
CA GLY A 64 -10.59 -6.47 21.30
C GLY A 64 -11.43 -5.86 20.19
N LEU A 65 -10.76 -5.58 19.10
CA LEU A 65 -11.37 -5.19 17.83
C LEU A 65 -11.62 -6.46 17.02
N PRO A 66 -12.80 -6.59 16.37
CA PRO A 66 -13.06 -7.68 15.46
C PRO A 66 -12.03 -7.65 14.33
N SER A 67 -11.62 -8.83 13.85
CA SER A 67 -10.75 -8.93 12.68
C SER A 67 -11.33 -8.09 11.54
N PRO A 68 -10.66 -7.02 11.09
CA PRO A 68 -11.04 -6.39 9.84
C PRO A 68 -10.79 -7.46 8.78
N LEU A 69 -11.83 -7.95 8.11
CA LEU A 69 -11.78 -8.97 7.05
C LEU A 69 -10.93 -8.49 5.86
N ARG A 70 -9.62 -8.35 6.08
CA ARG A 70 -8.59 -7.97 5.12
C ARG A 70 -7.67 -9.17 4.97
N HIS A 71 -7.82 -9.83 3.82
CA HIS A 71 -6.95 -10.83 3.23
C HIS A 71 -5.69 -11.19 4.04
N ARG A 72 -5.85 -12.14 4.96
CA ARG A 72 -4.78 -13.05 5.35
C ARG A 72 -5.26 -14.44 5.00
N ASN A 73 -4.41 -15.25 4.38
CA ASN A 73 -4.69 -16.65 4.02
C ASN A 73 -4.81 -17.57 5.27
N ASP A 74 -5.15 -17.02 6.43
CA ASP A 74 -5.33 -17.76 7.66
C ASP A 74 -6.82 -17.93 7.88
N SER A 75 -7.31 -19.17 7.85
CA SER A 75 -8.68 -19.57 8.22
C SER A 75 -9.01 -19.34 9.72
N ASN A 76 -8.11 -18.69 10.47
CA ASN A 76 -8.23 -18.49 11.91
C ASN A 76 -8.83 -17.11 12.23
N THR A 77 -9.84 -17.10 13.12
CA THR A 77 -10.42 -15.86 13.65
C THR A 77 -9.46 -15.22 14.65
N PHE A 78 -8.95 -14.03 14.34
CA PHE A 78 -8.06 -13.26 15.22
C PHE A 78 -8.83 -12.14 15.95
N ILE A 79 -8.42 -11.86 17.18
CA ILE A 79 -8.86 -10.68 17.94
C ILE A 79 -7.68 -9.71 18.01
N TYR A 80 -7.89 -8.46 17.60
CA TYR A 80 -6.83 -7.46 17.57
C TYR A 80 -6.94 -6.46 18.73
N LEU A 81 -5.84 -6.20 19.43
CA LEU A 81 -5.71 -5.09 20.35
C LEU A 81 -5.27 -3.81 19.61
N PRO A 82 -5.70 -2.63 20.06
CA PRO A 82 -5.34 -1.34 19.46
C PRO A 82 -3.82 -1.10 19.31
N THR A 83 -3.44 -0.23 18.36
CA THR A 83 -2.03 0.09 18.03
C THR A 83 -1.27 0.81 19.15
N ASP A 84 -1.98 1.43 20.09
CA ASP A 84 -1.41 2.11 21.26
C ASP A 84 -1.19 1.17 22.45
N ARG A 85 -1.53 -0.11 22.32
CA ARG A 85 -1.26 -1.15 23.32
C ARG A 85 -0.02 -1.96 22.96
N THR A 86 0.71 -2.38 23.98
CA THR A 86 1.89 -3.23 23.87
C THR A 86 1.86 -4.31 24.94
N TYR A 87 2.65 -5.38 24.80
CA TYR A 87 2.81 -6.37 25.86
C TYR A 87 3.16 -5.72 27.21
N THR A 88 3.97 -4.66 27.17
CA THR A 88 4.39 -3.92 28.37
C THR A 88 3.25 -3.14 29.01
N SER A 89 2.40 -2.47 28.23
CA SER A 89 1.26 -1.74 28.78
C SER A 89 0.23 -2.69 29.39
N VAL A 90 -0.12 -3.76 28.68
CA VAL A 90 -1.09 -4.76 29.16
C VAL A 90 -0.58 -5.49 30.39
N TYR A 91 0.74 -5.74 30.48
CA TYR A 91 1.32 -6.34 31.68
C TYR A 91 1.28 -5.42 32.91
N LYS A 92 1.33 -4.10 32.74
CA LYS A 92 1.12 -3.16 33.86
C LYS A 92 -0.33 -3.23 34.34
N GLU A 93 -1.28 -3.21 33.42
CA GLU A 93 -2.71 -3.34 33.74
C GLU A 93 -3.03 -4.70 34.39
N TYR A 94 -2.34 -5.77 33.97
CA TYR A 94 -2.42 -7.08 34.60
C TYR A 94 -1.89 -7.08 36.04
N LYS A 95 -0.80 -6.37 36.32
CA LYS A 95 -0.28 -6.21 37.70
C LYS A 95 -1.31 -5.54 38.57
N ASP A 96 -1.86 -4.43 38.10
CA ASP A 96 -2.83 -3.64 38.85
C ASP A 96 -4.08 -4.48 39.14
N TYR A 97 -4.58 -5.24 38.14
CA TYR A 97 -5.68 -6.20 38.31
C TYR A 97 -5.34 -7.34 39.30
N TYR A 98 -4.13 -7.89 39.24
CA TYR A 98 -3.71 -8.99 40.10
C TYR A 98 -3.66 -8.58 41.58
N TYR A 99 -3.16 -7.37 41.88
CA TYR A 99 -3.07 -6.85 43.24
C TYR A 99 -4.42 -6.34 43.80
N THR A 100 -5.43 -6.14 42.96
CA THR A 100 -6.80 -5.87 43.44
C THR A 100 -7.56 -7.13 43.86
N GLU A 101 -7.21 -8.29 43.32
CA GLU A 101 -7.88 -9.59 43.57
C GLU A 101 -7.09 -10.48 44.55
N HIS A 102 -5.82 -10.17 44.82
CA HIS A 102 -4.93 -10.92 45.69
C HIS A 102 -4.08 -10.00 46.57
N ASP A 103 -3.82 -10.43 47.81
CA ASP A 103 -2.96 -9.71 48.77
C ASP A 103 -1.53 -9.54 48.22
N GLU A 104 -0.87 -8.43 48.56
CA GLU A 104 0.49 -8.09 48.08
C GLU A 104 1.57 -9.15 48.40
N SER A 105 1.27 -10.10 49.28
CA SER A 105 2.13 -11.22 49.63
C SER A 105 2.24 -12.31 48.55
N ASN A 106 1.35 -12.32 47.54
CA ASN A 106 1.39 -13.31 46.46
C ASN A 106 2.36 -12.92 45.33
N GLN A 107 3.22 -13.86 44.95
CA GLN A 107 4.28 -13.60 43.97
C GLN A 107 3.73 -13.59 42.54
N ILE A 108 3.54 -12.38 41.98
CA ILE A 108 3.10 -12.22 40.59
C ILE A 108 4.16 -12.75 39.59
N ILE A 109 3.69 -13.32 38.49
CA ILE A 109 4.56 -13.76 37.39
C ILE A 109 5.36 -12.61 36.77
N SER A 110 6.57 -12.94 36.32
CA SER A 110 7.43 -11.99 35.60
C SER A 110 6.86 -11.59 34.23
N TYR A 111 7.29 -10.42 33.72
CA TYR A 111 6.93 -9.95 32.37
C TYR A 111 7.24 -10.99 31.28
N TYR A 112 8.41 -11.64 31.40
CA TYR A 112 8.84 -12.65 30.44
C TYR A 112 7.92 -13.87 30.47
N THR A 113 7.56 -14.33 31.67
CA THR A 113 6.62 -15.43 31.87
C THR A 113 5.23 -15.07 31.32
N PHE A 114 4.73 -13.87 31.63
CA PHE A 114 3.46 -13.34 31.12
C PHE A 114 3.42 -13.35 29.59
N ARG A 115 4.45 -12.77 28.94
CA ARG A 115 4.52 -12.69 27.48
C ARG A 115 4.60 -14.08 26.84
N ARG A 116 5.39 -14.99 27.42
CA ARG A 116 5.49 -16.37 26.95
C ARG A 116 4.14 -17.08 27.03
N LEU A 117 3.49 -17.04 28.20
CA LEU A 117 2.21 -17.69 28.43
C LEU A 117 1.09 -17.12 27.55
N TRP A 118 1.06 -15.80 27.31
CA TRP A 118 0.14 -15.19 26.34
C TRP A 118 0.30 -15.84 24.96
N ILE A 119 1.53 -15.88 24.44
CA ILE A 119 1.81 -16.37 23.08
C ILE A 119 1.42 -17.86 22.96
N GLU A 120 1.70 -18.65 24.00
CA GLU A 120 1.39 -20.09 24.04
C GLU A 120 -0.12 -20.36 24.18
N MET A 121 -0.83 -19.59 25.02
CA MET A 121 -2.22 -19.87 25.38
C MET A 121 -3.26 -19.16 24.49
N MET A 122 -2.93 -17.98 23.96
CA MET A 122 -3.82 -17.14 23.14
C MET A 122 -3.12 -16.61 21.88
N PRO A 123 -2.65 -17.50 20.98
CA PRO A 123 -1.97 -17.10 19.74
C PRO A 123 -2.87 -16.31 18.77
N TYR A 124 -4.19 -16.30 19.00
CA TYR A 124 -5.17 -15.55 18.22
C TYR A 124 -5.36 -14.08 18.67
N LEU A 125 -4.84 -13.69 19.84
CA LEU A 125 -4.91 -12.33 20.36
C LEU A 125 -3.63 -11.55 19.98
N LYS A 126 -3.73 -10.58 19.06
CA LYS A 126 -2.56 -9.88 18.46
C LYS A 126 -2.69 -8.36 18.56
N PHE A 127 -1.57 -7.63 18.52
CA PHE A 127 -1.61 -6.17 18.36
C PHE A 127 -1.84 -5.78 16.89
N GLN A 128 -2.62 -4.72 16.68
CA GLN A 128 -2.77 -4.10 15.37
C GLN A 128 -1.44 -3.46 14.93
N ALA A 129 -1.04 -3.65 13.69
CA ALA A 129 0.17 -3.03 13.14
C ALA A 129 -0.07 -1.54 12.80
N PRO A 130 0.97 -0.68 12.87
CA PRO A 130 0.91 0.68 12.33
C PRO A 130 0.44 0.66 10.86
N ALA A 131 -0.48 1.55 10.49
CA ALA A 131 -0.98 1.66 9.12
C ALA A 131 -0.23 2.77 8.35
N SER A 132 0.25 2.46 7.16
CA SER A 132 0.68 3.46 6.17
C SER A 132 -0.51 3.92 5.32
N ASP A 133 -0.37 5.08 4.65
CA ASP A 133 -1.33 5.60 3.68
C ASP A 133 -2.71 5.93 4.27
N LEU A 134 -2.71 6.52 5.47
CA LEU A 134 -3.92 7.04 6.11
C LEU A 134 -4.30 8.39 5.50
N CYS A 135 -5.61 8.63 5.36
CA CYS A 135 -6.11 9.93 4.91
C CYS A 135 -5.78 11.01 5.96
N GLU A 136 -4.93 11.98 5.59
CA GLU A 136 -4.52 13.08 6.46
C GLU A 136 -5.72 13.87 6.99
N ILE A 137 -6.73 14.08 6.16
CA ILE A 137 -7.98 14.78 6.54
C ILE A 137 -8.71 14.00 7.64
N CYS A 138 -8.82 12.67 7.49
CA CYS A 138 -9.44 11.82 8.52
C CYS A 138 -8.67 11.87 9.84
N GLU A 139 -7.33 11.80 9.80
CA GLU A 139 -6.51 11.88 11.00
C GLU A 139 -6.60 13.27 11.65
N GLY A 140 -6.65 14.33 10.85
CA GLY A 140 -6.88 15.70 11.32
C GLY A 140 -8.23 15.87 12.01
N PHE A 141 -9.31 15.34 11.43
CA PHE A 141 -10.63 15.36 12.08
C PHE A 141 -10.66 14.56 13.38
N LYS A 142 -10.09 13.35 13.40
CA LYS A 142 -9.99 12.55 14.64
C LYS A 142 -9.23 13.28 15.74
N ALA A 143 -8.15 13.99 15.39
CA ALA A 143 -7.39 14.80 16.34
C ALA A 143 -8.24 15.96 16.88
N LYS A 144 -8.95 16.69 16.00
CA LYS A 144 -9.84 17.79 16.40
C LYS A 144 -10.99 17.33 17.29
N ILE A 145 -11.63 16.20 16.98
CA ILE A 145 -12.69 15.60 17.81
C ILE A 145 -12.18 15.29 19.22
N LYS A 146 -10.95 14.76 19.35
CA LYS A 146 -10.35 14.49 20.67
C LYS A 146 -10.13 15.75 21.49
N VAL A 147 -9.76 16.87 20.85
CA VAL A 147 -9.54 18.16 21.52
C VAL A 147 -10.86 18.84 21.88
N ALA A 148 -11.87 18.76 21.01
CA ALA A 148 -13.16 19.42 21.19
C ALA A 148 -14.07 18.76 22.24
N LYS A 149 -13.64 17.68 22.93
CA LYS A 149 -14.47 16.93 23.89
C LYS A 149 -15.13 17.78 24.98
N SER A 150 -14.50 18.89 25.38
CA SER A 150 -15.01 19.77 26.42
C SER A 150 -15.95 20.88 25.92
N ASP A 151 -16.07 21.03 24.59
CA ASP A 151 -16.92 22.04 23.94
C ASP A 151 -17.91 21.32 23.02
N ALA A 152 -19.17 21.23 23.45
CA ALA A 152 -20.20 20.47 22.74
C ALA A 152 -20.47 21.01 21.33
N ASP A 153 -20.47 22.34 21.15
CA ASP A 153 -20.77 22.98 19.88
C ASP A 153 -19.63 22.77 18.88
N GLU A 154 -18.38 22.93 19.32
CA GLU A 154 -17.22 22.64 18.47
C GLU A 154 -17.07 21.15 18.17
N HIS A 155 -17.40 20.28 19.13
CA HIS A 155 -17.41 18.84 18.90
C HIS A 155 -18.42 18.45 17.82
N GLU A 156 -19.65 18.97 17.89
CA GLU A 156 -20.70 18.69 16.91
C GLU A 156 -20.31 19.20 15.52
N LYS A 157 -19.78 20.42 15.40
CA LYS A 157 -19.32 20.98 14.11
C LYS A 157 -18.25 20.12 13.46
N VAL A 158 -17.22 19.72 14.21
CA VAL A 158 -16.12 18.90 13.68
C VAL A 158 -16.62 17.50 13.32
N GLN A 159 -17.54 16.94 14.11
CA GLN A 159 -18.15 15.64 13.82
C GLN A 159 -18.94 15.67 12.51
N ILE A 160 -19.79 16.69 12.28
CA ILE A 160 -20.52 16.87 11.03
C ILE A 160 -19.57 16.98 9.82
N GLN A 161 -18.49 17.76 9.96
CA GLN A 161 -17.47 17.87 8.90
C GLN A 161 -16.80 16.52 8.60
N TYR A 162 -16.51 15.73 9.63
CA TYR A 162 -15.92 14.41 9.46
C TYR A 162 -16.87 13.44 8.76
N GLU A 163 -18.13 13.42 9.17
CA GLU A 163 -19.19 12.59 8.57
C GLU A 163 -19.41 12.96 7.11
N ASN A 164 -19.42 14.25 6.78
CA ASN A 164 -19.52 14.73 5.40
C ASN A 164 -18.34 14.23 4.55
N HIS A 165 -17.10 14.36 5.04
CA HIS A 165 -15.91 13.82 4.34
C HIS A 165 -16.00 12.32 4.11
N GLN A 166 -16.44 11.55 5.12
CA GLN A 166 -16.64 10.11 4.99
C GLN A 166 -17.75 9.76 3.98
N LYS A 167 -18.85 10.52 3.99
CA LYS A 167 -19.96 10.34 3.05
C LYS A 167 -19.51 10.56 1.62
N LEU A 168 -18.77 11.66 1.35
CA LEU A 168 -18.19 11.92 0.03
C LEU A 168 -17.25 10.79 -0.40
N ALA A 169 -16.36 10.32 0.49
CA ALA A 169 -15.45 9.22 0.17
C ALA A 169 -16.17 7.91 -0.15
N LYS A 170 -17.29 7.62 0.53
CA LYS A 170 -18.15 6.47 0.25
C LYS A 170 -18.87 6.60 -1.10
N LEU A 171 -19.40 7.79 -1.40
CA LEU A 171 -20.07 8.07 -2.67
C LEU A 171 -19.10 7.90 -3.85
N GLU A 172 -17.89 8.45 -3.76
CA GLU A 172 -16.86 8.26 -4.79
C GLU A 172 -16.45 6.80 -4.95
N ARG A 173 -16.33 6.08 -3.83
CA ARG A 173 -16.03 4.64 -3.86
C ARG A 173 -17.14 3.84 -4.54
N GLN A 174 -18.39 4.18 -4.26
CA GLN A 174 -19.55 3.56 -4.89
C GLN A 174 -19.55 3.85 -6.38
N HIS A 175 -19.36 5.11 -6.78
CA HIS A 175 -19.28 5.51 -8.18
C HIS A 175 -18.19 4.74 -8.95
N TYR A 176 -17.02 4.56 -8.35
CA TYR A 176 -15.95 3.72 -8.91
C TYR A 176 -16.40 2.26 -9.13
N ASN A 177 -17.04 1.66 -8.13
CA ASN A 177 -17.52 0.28 -8.22
C ASN A 177 -18.63 0.14 -9.28
N ASP A 178 -19.54 1.11 -9.34
CA ASP A 178 -20.62 1.16 -10.32
C ASP A 178 -20.08 1.27 -11.74
N ASN A 179 -19.02 2.06 -11.96
CA ASN A 179 -18.36 2.18 -13.27
C ASN A 179 -17.71 0.86 -13.70
N ILE A 180 -17.09 0.13 -12.76
CA ILE A 180 -16.57 -1.21 -13.04
C ILE A 180 -17.70 -2.15 -13.41
N GLU A 181 -18.78 -2.19 -12.62
CA GLU A 181 -19.92 -3.06 -12.86
C GLU A 181 -20.59 -2.78 -14.22
N LYS A 182 -20.80 -1.50 -14.55
CA LYS A 182 -21.29 -1.08 -15.87
C LYS A 182 -20.39 -1.57 -16.99
N SER A 183 -19.07 -1.40 -16.87
CA SER A 183 -18.12 -1.86 -17.90
C SER A 183 -18.07 -3.38 -18.10
N LYS A 184 -18.52 -4.15 -17.11
CA LYS A 184 -18.63 -5.61 -17.21
C LYS A 184 -19.89 -6.04 -17.95
N ASN A 185 -20.98 -5.31 -17.76
CA ASN A 185 -22.30 -5.65 -18.29
C ASN A 185 -22.60 -5.00 -19.65
N ASP A 186 -22.07 -3.80 -19.89
CA ASP A 186 -22.27 -3.01 -21.11
C ASP A 186 -21.02 -3.03 -21.98
N LEU A 187 -21.12 -3.69 -23.14
CA LEU A 187 -20.01 -3.81 -24.09
C LEU A 187 -19.72 -2.51 -24.85
N THR A 188 -20.50 -1.44 -24.70
CA THR A 188 -20.20 -0.13 -25.29
C THR A 188 -19.27 0.72 -24.41
N ILE A 189 -19.17 0.36 -23.13
CA ILE A 189 -18.40 1.10 -22.12
C ILE A 189 -17.07 0.40 -21.86
N ALA A 190 -15.99 1.18 -21.94
CA ALA A 190 -14.67 0.80 -21.47
C ALA A 190 -14.41 1.44 -20.11
N HIS A 191 -13.88 0.70 -19.15
CA HIS A 191 -13.37 1.29 -17.90
C HIS A 191 -11.88 0.99 -17.75
N VAL A 192 -11.12 2.08 -17.57
CA VAL A 192 -9.67 2.06 -17.41
C VAL A 192 -9.28 2.79 -16.13
N CYS A 193 -8.29 2.26 -15.45
CA CYS A 193 -7.64 2.93 -14.32
C CYS A 193 -6.13 2.75 -14.44
N TYR A 194 -5.37 3.69 -13.89
CA TYR A 194 -3.93 3.66 -14.01
C TYR A 194 -3.24 4.35 -12.85
N ASP A 195 -2.02 3.93 -12.55
CA ASP A 195 -1.23 4.46 -11.46
C ASP A 195 0.27 4.18 -11.60
N TRP A 196 1.08 4.98 -10.90
CA TRP A 196 2.50 4.75 -10.73
C TRP A 196 2.77 3.88 -9.51
N ALA A 197 3.45 2.75 -9.70
CA ALA A 197 3.92 1.98 -8.56
C ALA A 197 5.17 2.61 -7.93
N GLN A 198 5.50 2.11 -6.74
CA GLN A 198 6.83 2.30 -6.17
C GLN A 198 7.89 1.72 -7.11
N ASN A 199 9.02 2.42 -7.23
CA ASN A 199 10.12 1.94 -8.06
C ASN A 199 10.64 0.61 -7.51
N VAL A 200 11.03 -0.28 -8.41
CA VAL A 200 11.80 -1.48 -8.09
C VAL A 200 13.24 -1.29 -8.51
N PHE A 201 14.14 -2.16 -8.03
CA PHE A 201 15.57 -2.03 -8.28
C PHE A 201 16.13 -3.27 -8.99
N ILE A 202 17.07 -3.03 -9.90
CA ILE A 202 17.94 -4.04 -10.50
C ILE A 202 19.14 -4.23 -9.57
N SER A 203 19.70 -5.45 -9.52
CA SER A 203 20.67 -5.92 -8.51
C SER A 203 20.05 -6.11 -7.12
N TYR A 204 18.80 -6.55 -7.08
CA TYR A 204 18.10 -6.92 -5.85
C TYR A 204 18.27 -8.41 -5.55
N SER A 205 18.50 -8.73 -4.27
CA SER A 205 18.52 -10.10 -3.76
C SER A 205 17.67 -10.19 -2.49
N PRO A 206 16.82 -11.21 -2.32
CA PRO A 206 16.08 -11.44 -1.08
C PRO A 206 16.99 -11.65 0.14
N GLN A 207 18.23 -12.10 -0.09
CA GLN A 207 19.28 -12.27 0.92
C GLN A 207 20.37 -11.23 0.69
N GLN A 208 20.03 -9.95 0.84
CA GLN A 208 20.95 -8.85 0.56
C GLN A 208 22.05 -8.79 1.64
N VAL A 209 23.31 -8.81 1.20
CA VAL A 209 24.46 -8.64 2.11
C VAL A 209 24.53 -7.18 2.55
N GLY A 210 24.75 -6.92 3.84
CA GLY A 210 24.64 -5.58 4.44
C GLY A 210 25.47 -4.47 3.78
N SER A 211 26.57 -4.82 3.09
CA SER A 211 27.37 -3.85 2.32
C SER A 211 26.67 -3.27 1.08
N ILE A 212 25.62 -3.94 0.57
CA ILE A 212 24.82 -3.47 -0.58
C ILE A 212 23.71 -2.50 -0.12
N TYR A 213 23.35 -2.52 1.16
CA TYR A 213 22.33 -1.61 1.74
C TYR A 213 22.70 -0.12 1.59
N PHE A 214 24.00 0.21 1.56
CA PHE A 214 24.50 1.57 1.40
C PHE A 214 24.75 1.98 -0.06
N LYS A 215 24.36 1.15 -1.03
CA LYS A 215 24.60 1.41 -2.46
C LYS A 215 23.30 1.70 -3.21
N SER A 216 23.37 2.62 -4.16
CA SER A 216 22.24 3.09 -4.95
C SER A 216 22.08 2.25 -6.22
N ALA A 217 21.32 1.16 -6.12
CA ALA A 217 20.96 0.28 -7.23
C ALA A 217 20.29 1.04 -8.40
N SER A 218 20.31 0.45 -9.60
CA SER A 218 19.63 1.02 -10.76
C SER A 218 18.12 0.92 -10.60
N SER A 219 17.42 2.05 -10.73
CA SER A 219 15.98 2.10 -10.52
C SER A 219 15.20 1.73 -11.79
N VAL A 220 14.09 1.03 -11.58
CA VAL A 220 13.12 0.70 -12.62
C VAL A 220 11.78 1.26 -12.20
N HIS A 221 11.22 2.10 -13.04
CA HIS A 221 9.91 2.68 -12.86
C HIS A 221 8.86 1.74 -13.42
N LEU A 222 7.76 1.61 -12.68
CA LEU A 222 6.61 0.79 -13.06
C LEU A 222 5.36 1.67 -13.11
N PHE A 223 4.64 1.59 -14.22
CA PHE A 223 3.35 2.25 -14.40
C PHE A 223 2.33 1.23 -14.92
N GLY A 224 1.19 1.13 -14.24
CA GLY A 224 0.15 0.17 -14.56
C GLY A 224 -1.05 0.85 -15.19
N VAL A 225 -1.56 0.31 -16.30
CA VAL A 225 -2.85 0.68 -16.89
C VAL A 225 -3.73 -0.57 -16.95
N CYS A 226 -4.79 -0.58 -16.15
CA CYS A 226 -5.70 -1.70 -16.02
C CYS A 226 -7.05 -1.40 -16.68
N LYS A 227 -7.47 -2.31 -17.56
CA LYS A 227 -8.85 -2.40 -18.06
C LYS A 227 -9.64 -3.42 -17.25
N THR A 228 -10.92 -3.15 -16.98
CA THR A 228 -11.79 -4.00 -16.13
C THR A 228 -12.98 -4.63 -16.85
N GLU A 229 -12.91 -4.70 -18.18
CA GLU A 229 -14.01 -5.12 -19.07
C GLU A 229 -14.26 -6.64 -19.06
N GLY A 230 -15.49 -7.06 -19.38
CA GLY A 230 -15.80 -8.47 -19.66
C GLY A 230 -15.59 -9.43 -18.48
N GLY A 231 -15.58 -8.90 -17.25
CA GLY A 231 -15.39 -9.69 -16.03
C GLY A 231 -13.94 -10.09 -15.75
N GLN A 232 -12.98 -9.71 -16.61
CA GLN A 232 -11.56 -9.98 -16.42
C GLN A 232 -10.76 -8.69 -16.37
N ASN A 233 -9.98 -8.53 -15.30
CA ASN A 233 -9.10 -7.38 -15.17
C ASN A 233 -7.76 -7.70 -15.84
N HIS A 234 -7.30 -6.82 -16.72
CA HIS A 234 -6.03 -6.94 -17.41
C HIS A 234 -5.23 -5.65 -17.25
N GLN A 235 -4.03 -5.75 -16.70
CA GLN A 235 -3.12 -4.64 -16.44
C GLN A 235 -1.86 -4.76 -17.30
N LEU A 236 -1.67 -3.76 -18.15
CA LEU A 236 -0.42 -3.49 -18.83
C LEU A 236 0.51 -2.75 -17.87
N ASN A 237 1.70 -3.29 -17.63
CA ASN A 237 2.71 -2.72 -16.75
C ASN A 237 3.90 -2.27 -17.59
N PHE A 238 4.06 -0.97 -17.74
CA PHE A 238 5.21 -0.36 -18.39
C PHE A 238 6.42 -0.45 -17.47
N VAL A 239 7.49 -1.04 -17.97
CA VAL A 239 8.76 -1.23 -17.28
C VAL A 239 9.77 -0.30 -17.94
N ILE A 240 10.25 0.67 -17.17
CA ILE A 240 11.07 1.77 -17.67
C ILE A 240 12.33 1.85 -16.83
N GLY A 241 13.49 1.61 -17.45
CA GLY A 241 14.79 1.81 -16.83
C GLY A 241 15.07 3.28 -16.54
N GLU A 242 16.01 3.53 -15.63
CA GLU A 242 16.45 4.88 -15.22
C GLU A 242 16.85 5.78 -16.40
N ASN A 243 17.32 5.19 -17.51
CA ASN A 243 17.78 5.86 -18.74
C ASN A 243 16.76 5.86 -19.88
N GLU A 244 15.57 5.33 -19.65
CA GLU A 244 14.53 5.18 -20.68
C GLU A 244 13.43 6.25 -20.55
N LEU A 245 13.57 7.15 -19.56
CA LEU A 245 12.72 8.34 -19.44
C LEU A 245 13.21 9.48 -20.35
N PRO A 246 12.30 10.35 -20.84
CA PRO A 246 12.67 11.50 -21.66
C PRO A 246 13.43 12.58 -20.86
N LYS A 247 14.20 13.42 -21.57
CA LYS A 247 15.06 14.45 -20.97
C LYS A 247 14.29 15.43 -20.09
N GLY A 248 14.75 15.62 -18.85
CA GLY A 248 14.17 16.61 -17.94
C GLY A 248 12.76 16.26 -17.44
N THR A 249 12.26 15.06 -17.75
CA THR A 249 10.95 14.59 -17.31
C THR A 249 11.10 13.43 -16.33
N SER A 250 10.50 13.58 -15.14
CA SER A 250 10.28 12.51 -14.18
C SER A 250 8.91 11.86 -14.44
N LYS A 251 8.29 11.26 -13.40
CA LYS A 251 6.88 10.82 -13.38
C LYS A 251 5.95 12.05 -13.52
N SER A 252 5.89 12.61 -14.72
CA SER A 252 5.15 13.82 -15.09
C SER A 252 3.85 13.48 -15.81
N ALA A 253 2.99 14.48 -16.00
CA ALA A 253 1.79 14.34 -16.80
C ALA A 253 2.06 13.85 -18.24
N ASN A 254 3.10 14.39 -18.90
CA ASN A 254 3.41 14.02 -20.29
C ASN A 254 3.84 12.55 -20.39
N THR A 255 4.72 12.08 -19.50
CA THR A 255 5.13 10.67 -19.49
C THR A 255 3.97 9.74 -19.15
N THR A 256 3.11 10.14 -18.22
CA THR A 256 1.90 9.38 -17.86
C THR A 256 0.95 9.23 -19.05
N ILE A 257 0.61 10.34 -19.71
CA ILE A 257 -0.30 10.35 -20.86
C ILE A 257 0.23 9.52 -22.03
N ASN A 258 1.54 9.51 -22.28
CA ASN A 258 2.14 8.68 -23.32
C ASN A 258 1.85 7.18 -23.14
N MET A 259 2.02 6.68 -21.92
CA MET A 259 1.74 5.27 -21.62
C MET A 259 0.25 4.96 -21.63
N VAL A 260 -0.59 5.90 -21.15
CA VAL A 260 -2.04 5.79 -21.25
C VAL A 260 -2.47 5.75 -22.72
N TYR A 261 -1.95 6.64 -23.56
CA TYR A 261 -2.22 6.67 -25.00
C TYR A 261 -1.85 5.35 -25.67
N ASN A 262 -0.65 4.80 -25.40
CA ASN A 262 -0.23 3.50 -25.92
C ASN A 262 -1.17 2.37 -25.45
N SER A 263 -1.59 2.38 -24.18
CA SER A 263 -2.51 1.39 -23.63
C SER A 263 -3.87 1.45 -24.32
N LEU A 264 -4.41 2.66 -24.51
CA LEU A 264 -5.67 2.87 -25.19
C LEU A 264 -5.60 2.39 -26.65
N GLN A 265 -4.49 2.61 -27.36
CA GLN A 265 -4.29 2.04 -28.71
C GLN A 265 -4.37 0.51 -28.72
N LYS A 266 -3.78 -0.15 -27.72
CA LYS A 266 -3.86 -1.61 -27.58
C LYS A 266 -5.27 -2.09 -27.19
N PHE A 267 -6.01 -1.29 -26.43
CA PHE A 267 -7.38 -1.62 -26.01
C PHE A 267 -8.45 -1.28 -27.05
N ALA A 268 -8.20 -0.32 -27.95
CA ALA A 268 -9.16 0.26 -28.90
C ALA A 268 -9.67 -0.68 -30.01
N GLN A 269 -9.42 -1.99 -29.91
CA GLN A 269 -9.83 -2.97 -30.93
C GLN A 269 -11.34 -3.32 -30.89
N ASN A 270 -12.12 -2.81 -29.93
CA ASN A 270 -13.43 -3.37 -29.59
C ASN A 270 -14.66 -2.48 -29.83
N GLY A 271 -14.60 -1.45 -30.70
CA GLY A 271 -15.80 -0.67 -31.09
C GLY A 271 -16.52 0.02 -29.91
N LYS A 272 -15.79 0.33 -28.84
CA LYS A 272 -16.32 0.97 -27.62
C LYS A 272 -16.61 2.44 -27.91
N LYS A 273 -17.75 2.93 -27.42
CA LYS A 273 -18.20 4.31 -27.63
C LYS A 273 -17.87 5.22 -26.46
N HIS A 274 -17.94 4.69 -25.23
CA HIS A 274 -17.80 5.48 -24.02
C HIS A 274 -16.61 5.00 -23.19
N LEU A 275 -15.75 5.92 -22.77
CA LEU A 275 -14.59 5.63 -21.93
C LEU A 275 -14.77 6.23 -20.53
N GLN A 276 -14.69 5.39 -19.52
CA GLN A 276 -14.70 5.76 -18.10
C GLN A 276 -13.29 5.58 -17.54
N ILE A 277 -12.70 6.66 -17.04
CA ILE A 277 -11.38 6.64 -16.42
C ILE A 277 -11.53 6.89 -14.93
N THR A 278 -10.84 6.09 -14.12
CA THR A 278 -10.63 6.40 -12.70
C THR A 278 -9.15 6.46 -12.36
N CYS A 279 -8.70 7.56 -11.77
CA CYS A 279 -7.31 7.74 -11.35
C CYS A 279 -7.20 8.49 -10.01
N ASP A 280 -5.99 8.51 -9.46
CA ASP A 280 -5.71 9.23 -8.23
C ASP A 280 -5.74 10.76 -8.45
N ASN A 281 -6.01 11.50 -7.37
CA ASN A 281 -6.06 12.95 -7.40
C ASN A 281 -4.65 13.56 -7.24
N CYS A 282 -3.77 13.27 -8.19
CA CYS A 282 -2.40 13.79 -8.25
C CYS A 282 -2.28 14.91 -9.28
N THR A 283 -2.00 16.15 -8.84
CA THR A 283 -1.93 17.32 -9.74
C THR A 283 -0.76 17.25 -10.73
N GLY A 284 0.40 16.75 -10.29
CA GLY A 284 1.60 16.69 -11.12
C GLY A 284 1.53 15.65 -12.25
N GLN A 285 0.65 14.65 -12.13
CA GLN A 285 0.57 13.51 -13.06
C GLN A 285 -0.78 13.46 -13.75
N ASN A 286 -1.88 13.42 -13.00
CA ASN A 286 -3.18 13.02 -13.53
C ASN A 286 -4.16 14.18 -13.65
N LYS A 287 -4.24 15.04 -12.63
CA LYS A 287 -5.20 16.14 -12.56
C LYS A 287 -4.57 17.49 -12.92
N ASN A 288 -4.33 17.68 -14.21
CA ASN A 288 -3.79 18.92 -14.76
C ASN A 288 -4.39 19.22 -16.13
N ASN A 289 -4.13 20.44 -16.63
CA ASN A 289 -4.64 20.89 -17.92
C ASN A 289 -4.16 20.03 -19.08
N LEU A 290 -2.92 19.52 -19.03
CA LEU A 290 -2.40 18.66 -20.09
C LEU A 290 -3.24 17.38 -20.25
N SER A 291 -3.63 16.75 -19.14
CA SER A 291 -4.54 15.60 -19.14
C SER A 291 -5.91 15.97 -19.73
N LEU A 292 -6.51 17.10 -19.33
CA LEU A 292 -7.82 17.51 -19.87
C LEU A 292 -7.77 17.75 -21.37
N TRP A 293 -6.70 18.39 -21.86
CA TRP A 293 -6.49 18.61 -23.29
C TRP A 293 -6.32 17.30 -24.05
N PHE A 294 -5.60 16.33 -23.47
CA PHE A 294 -5.46 14.99 -24.03
C PHE A 294 -6.81 14.28 -24.18
N TRP A 295 -7.66 14.29 -23.14
CA TRP A 295 -8.98 13.65 -23.21
C TRP A 295 -9.90 14.33 -24.23
N SER A 296 -9.92 15.66 -24.26
CA SER A 296 -10.64 16.42 -25.28
C SER A 296 -10.16 16.08 -26.70
N TRP A 297 -8.84 15.89 -26.87
CA TRP A 297 -8.26 15.54 -28.16
C TRP A 297 -8.66 14.14 -28.63
N LEU A 298 -8.74 13.14 -27.74
CA LEU A 298 -9.21 11.80 -28.11
C LEU A 298 -10.66 11.80 -28.64
N VAL A 299 -11.55 12.62 -28.04
CA VAL A 299 -12.90 12.83 -28.57
C VAL A 299 -12.86 13.49 -29.95
N MET A 300 -11.98 14.47 -30.14
CA MET A 300 -11.81 15.14 -31.45
C MET A 300 -11.33 14.19 -32.55
N LEU A 301 -10.52 13.18 -32.20
CA LEU A 301 -10.07 12.11 -33.09
C LEU A 301 -11.16 11.07 -33.37
N ASN A 302 -12.35 11.19 -32.78
CA ASN A 302 -13.43 10.22 -32.84
C ASN A 302 -13.02 8.83 -32.33
N TRP A 303 -12.11 8.75 -31.36
CA TRP A 303 -11.79 7.48 -30.70
C TRP A 303 -12.91 7.04 -29.76
N TYR A 304 -13.60 8.01 -29.16
CA TYR A 304 -14.72 7.81 -28.26
C TYR A 304 -15.77 8.90 -28.51
N GLU A 305 -17.04 8.56 -28.36
CA GLU A 305 -18.18 9.49 -28.38
C GLU A 305 -18.22 10.29 -27.08
N ASP A 306 -17.96 9.63 -25.93
CA ASP A 306 -17.88 10.29 -24.63
C ASP A 306 -16.72 9.75 -23.80
N ILE A 307 -16.07 10.66 -23.08
CA ILE A 307 -15.02 10.33 -22.11
C ILE A 307 -15.37 10.96 -20.78
N THR A 308 -15.35 10.17 -19.70
CA THR A 308 -15.51 10.65 -18.33
C THR A 308 -14.28 10.30 -17.52
N VAL A 309 -13.68 11.28 -16.85
CA VAL A 309 -12.51 11.14 -16.00
C VAL A 309 -12.92 11.43 -14.56
N ASN A 310 -12.70 10.45 -13.69
CA ASN A 310 -13.12 10.47 -12.29
C ASN A 310 -11.88 10.42 -11.37
N PHE A 311 -11.81 11.35 -10.42
CA PHE A 311 -10.70 11.47 -9.49
C PHE A 311 -11.13 11.10 -8.07
N MET A 312 -10.52 10.04 -7.54
CA MET A 312 -10.78 9.55 -6.19
C MET A 312 -10.39 10.58 -5.12
N ILE A 313 -11.07 10.56 -3.96
CA ILE A 313 -10.73 11.44 -2.84
C ILE A 313 -9.33 11.09 -2.29
N PRO A 314 -8.43 12.08 -2.11
CA PRO A 314 -7.11 11.87 -1.52
C PRO A 314 -7.15 11.10 -0.20
N GLY A 315 -6.26 10.11 -0.05
CA GLY A 315 -6.21 9.23 1.12
C GLY A 315 -7.29 8.14 1.16
N HIS A 316 -8.21 8.13 0.20
CA HIS A 316 -9.21 7.07 -0.02
C HIS A 316 -9.05 6.45 -1.42
N THR A 317 -7.83 6.46 -1.96
CA THR A 317 -7.52 6.22 -3.37
C THR A 317 -7.18 4.78 -3.71
N LYS A 318 -7.35 3.79 -2.81
CA LYS A 318 -6.97 2.40 -3.15
C LYS A 318 -7.82 1.88 -4.30
N PHE A 319 -7.24 1.39 -5.40
CA PHE A 319 -7.99 0.79 -6.52
C PHE A 319 -7.28 -0.41 -7.12
N ILE A 320 -7.82 -0.95 -8.21
CA ILE A 320 -7.43 -2.26 -8.73
C ILE A 320 -5.94 -2.36 -9.10
N CYS A 321 -5.32 -1.25 -9.55
CA CYS A 321 -3.91 -1.21 -9.89
C CYS A 321 -3.01 -1.52 -8.69
N ASP A 322 -3.38 -1.06 -7.48
CA ASP A 322 -2.67 -1.37 -6.24
C ASP A 322 -2.63 -2.89 -5.99
N SER A 323 -3.71 -3.60 -6.33
CA SER A 323 -3.79 -5.05 -6.18
C SER A 323 -2.78 -5.74 -7.10
N PHE A 324 -2.74 -5.34 -8.37
CA PHE A 324 -1.79 -5.87 -9.35
C PHE A 324 -0.33 -5.57 -8.98
N PHE A 325 -0.04 -4.35 -8.52
CA PHE A 325 1.29 -4.01 -8.00
C PHE A 325 1.64 -4.83 -6.75
N GLY A 326 0.65 -5.10 -5.89
CA GLY A 326 0.81 -5.98 -4.74
C GLY A 326 1.22 -7.40 -5.13
N HIS A 327 0.65 -7.94 -6.21
CA HIS A 327 1.06 -9.24 -6.77
C HIS A 327 2.49 -9.21 -7.29
N ILE A 328 2.87 -8.18 -8.04
CA ILE A 328 4.24 -7.98 -8.55
C ILE A 328 5.23 -7.93 -7.39
N LYS A 329 4.93 -7.13 -6.35
CA LYS A 329 5.80 -6.95 -5.17
C LYS A 329 6.03 -8.25 -4.40
N LYS A 330 4.98 -9.08 -4.24
CA LYS A 330 5.07 -10.40 -3.59
C LYS A 330 6.02 -11.34 -4.33
N VAL A 331 6.03 -11.31 -5.66
CA VAL A 331 6.93 -12.14 -6.47
C VAL A 331 8.34 -11.54 -6.47
N TYR A 332 8.47 -10.22 -6.68
CA TYR A 332 9.72 -9.48 -6.66
C TYR A 332 10.55 -9.77 -5.41
N TRP A 333 9.94 -9.69 -4.22
CA TRP A 333 10.66 -9.91 -2.96
C TRP A 333 11.21 -11.32 -2.76
N LYS A 334 10.73 -12.31 -3.52
CA LYS A 334 11.16 -13.71 -3.43
C LYS A 334 12.23 -14.07 -4.46
N HIS A 335 12.48 -13.21 -5.43
CA HIS A 335 13.37 -13.49 -6.55
C HIS A 335 14.59 -12.57 -6.54
N LYS A 336 15.72 -13.09 -7.04
CA LYS A 336 16.87 -12.24 -7.38
C LYS A 336 16.55 -11.53 -8.70
N VAL A 337 16.91 -10.25 -8.79
CA VAL A 337 16.65 -9.40 -9.96
C VAL A 337 17.96 -8.76 -10.37
N ASN A 338 18.50 -9.18 -11.51
CA ASN A 338 19.78 -8.68 -12.03
C ASN A 338 19.62 -7.92 -13.33
N THR A 339 18.48 -8.06 -14.01
CA THR A 339 18.20 -7.41 -15.29
C THR A 339 16.79 -6.85 -15.36
N ILE A 340 16.54 -5.95 -16.33
CA ILE A 340 15.18 -5.47 -16.62
C ILE A 340 14.27 -6.60 -17.13
N ASN A 341 14.84 -7.62 -17.78
CA ASN A 341 14.10 -8.79 -18.22
C ASN A 341 13.64 -9.67 -17.05
N ASP A 342 14.39 -9.70 -15.95
CA ASP A 342 13.92 -10.36 -14.71
C ASP A 342 12.68 -9.65 -14.16
N VAL A 343 12.65 -8.31 -14.21
CA VAL A 343 11.46 -7.52 -13.82
C VAL A 343 10.26 -7.85 -14.72
N LYS A 344 10.47 -7.93 -16.04
CA LYS A 344 9.43 -8.38 -16.99
C LYS A 344 8.89 -9.76 -16.61
N ASN A 345 9.77 -10.73 -16.35
CA ASN A 345 9.38 -12.09 -15.98
C ASN A 345 8.60 -12.11 -14.66
N ILE A 346 9.04 -11.33 -13.67
CA ILE A 346 8.35 -11.20 -12.38
C ILE A 346 6.93 -10.68 -12.57
N ILE A 347 6.75 -9.66 -13.42
CA ILE A 347 5.43 -9.09 -13.69
C ILE A 347 4.53 -10.12 -14.38
N ASN A 348 5.00 -10.73 -15.47
CA ASN A 348 4.21 -11.72 -16.22
C ASN A 348 3.82 -12.94 -15.35
N ASN A 349 4.69 -13.34 -14.42
CA ASN A 349 4.43 -14.47 -13.51
C ASN A 349 3.66 -14.08 -12.24
N SER A 350 3.32 -12.80 -12.06
CA SER A 350 2.68 -12.34 -10.82
C SER A 350 1.17 -12.59 -10.76
N SER A 351 0.51 -12.58 -11.91
CA SER A 351 -0.90 -12.94 -12.07
C SER A 351 -1.25 -13.08 -13.55
N ASN A 352 -2.27 -13.87 -13.89
CA ASN A 352 -2.74 -14.02 -15.28
C ASN A 352 -3.17 -12.70 -15.93
N GLY A 353 -3.60 -11.72 -15.14
CA GLY A 353 -4.00 -10.39 -15.63
C GLY A 353 -2.87 -9.37 -15.69
N ASN A 354 -1.62 -9.74 -15.38
CA ASN A 354 -0.48 -8.81 -15.49
C ASN A 354 0.34 -9.11 -16.75
N GLU A 355 0.58 -8.08 -17.55
CA GLU A 355 1.44 -8.14 -18.72
C GLU A 355 2.49 -7.04 -18.63
N ALA A 356 3.76 -7.39 -18.83
CA ALA A 356 4.86 -6.44 -18.87
C ALA A 356 5.14 -5.93 -20.29
N ILE A 357 5.32 -4.62 -20.41
CA ILE A 357 5.77 -3.94 -21.63
C ILE A 357 7.10 -3.25 -21.31
N LEU A 358 8.17 -3.66 -21.98
CA LEU A 358 9.48 -3.00 -21.89
C LEU A 358 9.54 -1.82 -22.87
N TYR A 359 10.28 -0.75 -22.55
CA TYR A 359 10.48 0.33 -23.53
C TYR A 359 11.19 -0.14 -24.79
N ASP A 360 12.25 -0.93 -24.61
CA ASP A 360 13.01 -1.57 -25.68
C ASP A 360 13.44 -0.55 -26.76
N ASN A 361 14.09 0.53 -26.31
CA ASN A 361 14.58 1.62 -27.17
C ASN A 361 13.53 2.23 -28.12
N GLY A 362 12.26 2.26 -27.71
CA GLY A 362 11.17 2.83 -28.49
C GLY A 362 10.45 1.84 -29.40
N ILE A 363 10.79 0.55 -29.36
CA ILE A 363 10.15 -0.49 -30.18
C ILE A 363 8.67 -0.67 -29.75
N ASN A 364 8.40 -0.71 -28.45
CA ASN A 364 7.05 -1.00 -27.95
C ASN A 364 6.15 0.23 -27.82
N TRP A 365 6.74 1.41 -27.57
CA TRP A 365 6.05 2.69 -27.61
C TRP A 365 7.03 3.84 -27.81
N ASN A 366 6.53 4.98 -28.27
CA ASN A 366 7.31 6.20 -28.43
C ASN A 366 6.91 7.25 -27.40
N TRP A 367 7.86 8.13 -27.06
CA TRP A 367 7.59 9.32 -26.26
C TRP A 367 7.23 10.50 -27.17
N TYR A 368 6.09 11.14 -26.92
CA TYR A 368 5.58 12.30 -27.63
C TYR A 368 5.53 13.53 -26.73
N ASP A 369 5.75 14.72 -27.29
CA ASP A 369 5.59 16.00 -26.59
C ASP A 369 4.15 16.53 -26.72
N PHE A 370 3.25 15.92 -25.94
CA PHE A 370 1.87 16.40 -25.84
C PHE A 370 1.79 17.82 -25.26
N SER A 371 2.75 18.20 -24.41
CA SER A 371 2.78 19.54 -23.81
C SER A 371 2.96 20.62 -24.87
N ALA A 372 4.02 20.52 -25.68
CA ALA A 372 4.27 21.44 -26.77
C ALA A 372 3.14 21.40 -27.81
N PHE A 373 2.65 20.20 -28.12
CA PHE A 373 1.57 19.99 -29.07
C PHE A 373 0.29 20.71 -28.66
N PHE A 374 -0.20 20.56 -27.43
CA PHE A 374 -1.50 21.11 -27.01
C PHE A 374 -1.47 22.58 -26.59
N LYS A 375 -0.33 23.10 -26.11
CA LYS A 375 -0.21 24.46 -25.54
C LYS A 375 -0.73 25.58 -26.45
N ASN A 376 -0.57 25.41 -27.76
CA ASN A 376 -1.01 26.42 -28.72
C ASN A 376 -2.50 26.35 -29.06
N HIS A 377 -3.15 25.22 -28.80
CA HIS A 377 -4.54 24.96 -29.23
C HIS A 377 -5.57 25.04 -28.10
N PHE A 378 -5.16 24.82 -26.86
CA PHE A 378 -6.08 24.74 -25.73
C PHE A 378 -5.88 25.86 -24.70
N VAL A 379 -6.97 26.22 -24.01
CA VAL A 379 -6.97 27.11 -22.85
C VAL A 379 -6.99 26.28 -21.56
N PRO A 380 -6.30 26.75 -20.50
CA PRO A 380 -6.34 26.07 -19.21
C PRO A 380 -7.70 26.26 -18.53
N LEU A 381 -8.18 25.20 -17.87
CA LEU A 381 -9.31 25.27 -16.95
C LEU A 381 -8.84 25.89 -15.61
N PRO A 382 -9.45 27.00 -15.15
CA PRO A 382 -9.14 27.57 -13.85
C PRO A 382 -9.66 26.68 -12.72
N ASN A 383 -8.99 26.73 -11.56
CA ASN A 383 -9.42 26.04 -10.33
C ASN A 383 -9.67 24.52 -10.50
N ILE A 384 -8.94 23.86 -11.41
CA ILE A 384 -9.09 22.43 -11.72
C ILE A 384 -9.13 21.55 -10.47
N THR A 385 -8.36 21.89 -9.44
CA THR A 385 -8.23 21.12 -8.20
C THR A 385 -9.55 20.97 -7.44
N GLN A 386 -10.53 21.84 -7.65
CA GLN A 386 -11.84 21.81 -6.98
C GLN A 386 -12.80 20.77 -7.56
N PHE A 387 -12.57 20.28 -8.79
CA PHE A 387 -13.48 19.37 -9.49
C PHE A 387 -13.02 17.92 -9.40
N HIS A 388 -13.92 16.96 -9.30
CA HIS A 388 -13.59 15.53 -9.23
C HIS A 388 -13.98 14.75 -10.48
N HIS A 389 -14.94 15.27 -11.26
CA HIS A 389 -15.44 14.62 -12.46
C HIS A 389 -15.32 15.56 -13.64
N PHE A 390 -14.86 15.01 -14.76
CA PHE A 390 -14.67 15.72 -16.02
C PHE A 390 -15.29 14.90 -17.14
N ARG A 391 -16.22 15.46 -17.88
CA ARG A 391 -16.91 14.80 -18.98
C ARG A 391 -16.68 15.57 -20.28
N PHE A 392 -16.35 14.82 -21.32
CA PHE A 392 -16.09 15.28 -22.68
C PHE A 392 -17.04 14.52 -23.61
N SER A 393 -17.61 15.21 -24.58
CA SER A 393 -18.58 14.62 -25.51
C SER A 393 -18.31 15.08 -26.94
N SER A 394 -18.54 14.18 -27.88
CA SER A 394 -18.45 14.44 -29.32
C SER A 394 -19.54 15.39 -29.82
N GLU A 395 -20.64 15.55 -29.08
CA GLU A 395 -21.69 16.54 -29.35
C GLU A 395 -21.22 17.98 -29.06
N ASP A 396 -20.27 18.14 -28.14
CA ASP A 396 -19.79 19.42 -27.62
C ASP A 396 -18.26 19.52 -27.69
N ILE A 397 -17.73 19.41 -28.91
CA ILE A 397 -16.29 19.38 -29.16
C ILE A 397 -15.58 20.60 -28.55
N GLY A 398 -14.48 20.35 -27.85
CA GLY A 398 -13.64 21.39 -27.27
C GLY A 398 -14.19 22.03 -26.00
N LYS A 399 -15.22 21.43 -25.39
CA LYS A 399 -15.72 21.80 -24.07
C LYS A 399 -15.46 20.67 -23.07
N VAL A 400 -15.47 21.03 -21.80
CA VAL A 400 -15.46 20.10 -20.67
C VAL A 400 -16.58 20.45 -19.71
N TYR A 401 -17.30 19.41 -19.28
CA TYR A 401 -18.28 19.49 -18.22
C TYR A 401 -17.61 19.03 -16.92
N VAL A 402 -17.71 19.82 -15.85
CA VAL A 402 -17.03 19.53 -14.59
C VAL A 402 -17.99 19.53 -13.42
N SER A 403 -17.79 18.60 -12.49
CA SER A 403 -18.52 18.52 -11.22
C SER A 403 -17.57 18.35 -10.04
N LYS A 404 -17.96 18.90 -8.88
CA LYS A 404 -17.22 18.75 -7.61
C LYS A 404 -17.47 17.41 -6.92
N GLU A 405 -18.61 16.79 -7.18
CA GLU A 405 -19.08 15.57 -6.51
C GLU A 405 -19.73 14.63 -7.53
N SER A 406 -19.69 13.32 -7.27
CA SER A 406 -20.37 12.35 -8.11
C SER A 406 -21.88 12.62 -8.18
N GLY A 407 -22.41 12.73 -9.40
CA GLY A 407 -23.82 13.09 -9.64
C GLY A 407 -24.18 14.54 -9.33
N GLY A 408 -23.20 15.39 -9.04
CA GLY A 408 -23.40 16.82 -8.80
C GLY A 408 -23.72 17.64 -10.05
N VAL A 409 -24.03 18.92 -9.85
CA VAL A 409 -24.33 19.86 -10.94
C VAL A 409 -23.08 20.11 -11.79
N GLU A 410 -23.21 19.92 -13.10
CA GLU A 410 -22.13 20.16 -14.04
C GLU A 410 -22.04 21.63 -14.45
N SER A 411 -20.82 22.13 -14.55
CA SER A 411 -20.49 23.42 -15.15
C SER A 411 -19.72 23.21 -16.45
N CYS A 412 -20.09 23.94 -17.50
CA CYS A 412 -19.45 23.82 -18.81
C CYS A 412 -18.35 24.87 -19.00
N TYR A 413 -17.19 24.46 -19.51
CA TYR A 413 -16.07 25.33 -19.83
C TYR A 413 -15.54 25.05 -21.23
N LYS A 414 -15.18 26.11 -21.97
CA LYS A 414 -14.50 26.00 -23.26
C LYS A 414 -13.01 25.70 -23.03
N LEU A 415 -12.48 24.70 -23.72
CA LEU A 415 -11.08 24.31 -23.71
C LEU A 415 -10.36 24.62 -25.04
N LEU A 416 -11.03 24.62 -26.19
CA LEU A 416 -10.38 24.98 -27.46
C LEU A 416 -10.28 26.49 -27.64
N LYS A 417 -9.11 26.98 -28.11
CA LYS A 417 -8.94 28.38 -28.51
C LYS A 417 -9.69 28.70 -29.79
N SER A 418 -9.63 27.80 -30.76
CA SER A 418 -10.31 27.92 -32.06
C SER A 418 -10.78 26.56 -32.56
N ASP A 419 -11.78 26.59 -33.45
CA ASP A 419 -12.36 25.37 -34.02
C ASP A 419 -11.52 24.82 -35.19
N ASN A 420 -10.45 25.54 -35.59
CA ASN A 420 -9.55 25.20 -36.69
C ASN A 420 -8.46 24.19 -36.30
N PHE A 421 -8.67 23.38 -35.26
CA PHE A 421 -7.69 22.39 -34.85
C PHE A 421 -7.56 21.29 -35.92
N ASN A 422 -6.36 21.14 -36.49
CA ASN A 422 -6.10 20.05 -37.43
C ASN A 422 -6.01 18.72 -36.68
N LYS A 423 -7.09 17.93 -36.74
CA LYS A 423 -7.19 16.61 -36.12
C LYS A 423 -6.10 15.62 -36.57
N ASN A 424 -5.53 15.80 -37.76
CA ASN A 424 -4.49 14.92 -38.31
C ASN A 424 -3.07 15.29 -37.90
N SER A 425 -2.90 16.42 -37.20
CA SER A 425 -1.60 16.80 -36.65
C SER A 425 -1.16 15.78 -35.60
N LYS A 426 0.12 15.41 -35.62
CA LYS A 426 0.72 14.46 -34.69
C LYS A 426 1.69 15.19 -33.77
N PRO A 427 1.76 14.82 -32.49
CA PRO A 427 2.76 15.37 -31.59
C PRO A 427 4.16 14.91 -32.01
N ASP A 428 5.15 15.76 -31.75
CA ASP A 428 6.56 15.48 -32.04
C ASP A 428 7.12 14.42 -31.10
N LEU A 429 8.12 13.67 -31.56
CA LEU A 429 8.83 12.66 -30.78
C LEU A 429 9.85 13.29 -29.83
N ILE A 430 9.97 12.73 -28.62
CA ILE A 430 10.98 13.10 -27.64
C ILE A 430 12.02 11.97 -27.55
N THR A 431 13.30 12.35 -27.47
CA THR A 431 14.39 11.41 -27.25
C THR A 431 14.59 11.11 -25.77
N THR A 432 14.98 9.86 -25.48
CA THR A 432 15.42 9.46 -24.13
C THR A 432 16.82 9.96 -23.85
N VAL A 433 17.20 9.99 -22.57
CA VAL A 433 18.53 10.45 -22.14
C VAL A 433 19.32 9.29 -21.57
N SER A 434 20.50 9.08 -22.15
CA SER A 434 21.49 8.17 -21.60
C SER A 434 21.92 8.62 -20.19
N LEU A 435 22.22 7.66 -19.32
CA LEU A 435 22.77 7.97 -17.99
C LEU A 435 24.00 8.86 -18.11
N THR A 436 24.17 9.77 -17.15
CA THR A 436 25.42 10.55 -17.02
C THR A 436 26.61 9.61 -16.85
N GLU A 437 27.77 9.98 -17.39
CA GLU A 437 29.01 9.18 -17.29
C GLU A 437 29.37 8.83 -15.84
N GLU A 438 29.17 9.76 -14.90
CA GLU A 438 29.35 9.52 -13.46
C GLU A 438 28.45 8.39 -12.93
N ARG A 439 27.16 8.40 -13.28
CA ARG A 439 26.20 7.35 -12.90
C ARG A 439 26.53 6.01 -13.56
N GLN A 440 26.97 6.01 -14.82
CA GLN A 440 27.43 4.81 -15.51
C GLN A 440 28.65 4.19 -14.80
N ASN A 441 29.66 5.02 -14.50
CA ASN A 441 30.86 4.60 -13.79
C ASN A 441 30.57 4.11 -12.37
N TYR A 442 29.62 4.75 -11.67
CA TYR A 442 29.14 4.28 -10.37
C TYR A 442 28.51 2.90 -10.47
N LEU A 443 27.57 2.70 -11.40
CA LEU A 443 26.89 1.42 -11.58
C LEU A 443 27.91 0.32 -11.93
N TYR A 444 28.86 0.58 -12.81
CA TYR A 444 29.90 -0.38 -13.18
C TYR A 444 30.86 -0.73 -12.04
N SER A 445 31.25 0.26 -11.22
CA SER A 445 32.29 0.08 -10.20
C SER A 445 31.77 -0.31 -8.82
N LYS A 446 30.50 -0.01 -8.51
CA LYS A 446 29.94 -0.17 -7.16
C LYS A 446 28.82 -1.20 -7.09
N ILE A 447 28.05 -1.41 -8.16
CA ILE A 447 26.94 -2.36 -8.21
C ILE A 447 27.37 -3.60 -8.97
#